data_AF-A0A6N7VTZ7-F1
#
_entry.id   AF-A0A6N7VTZ7-F1
#
_cell.length_a   1.000
_cell.length_b   1.000
_cell.length_c   1.000
_cell.angle_alpha   90.00
_cell.angle_beta   90.00
_cell.angle_gamma   90.00
#
_symmetry.space_group_name_H-M   'P 1'
#
loop_
_entity.id
_entity.type
_entity.pdbx_description
1 polymer ?
#
loop_
_entity_poly.entity_id
_entity_poly.type
_entity_poly.pdbx_seq_one_letter_code
_entity_poly.pdbx_strand_id
1 'polypeptide(L)'
;MIVRTTLNQMTGEISMDNAKDMGQDLMEISAHAGARPSHAVWQGQVVSISGENSKYLSLDDIGYGEVTGFMGANCRHNWYPFFEGISEKEWTKEMLDDIDPEPFEFDGKEYTYYEATQKQRQIERTIRKYKHRVMMYEKVGDEESKLIAQVRLQRQRQLYKDFNKAGKLRPASVNTNVYGYNRSKASKEVWANRKLNQTLYGDYLGTKNYKDADRIVNRIKDNNQMWLLEGFKKAVDNEDISVLVGIDRYIEFSKEIDDKLVGITTKDGIKINEYGTHFIDRVIGQHAHDDIPKKGMRRGVDINEIKKSLLNPNKIKRSIVKNEERNQYINSAVKVTLDIDRGRLIQTSQNKKRR
;
A
#
# COMPACT_ATOMS: atom_id res chain seq x y z
N MET A 1 18.75 16.29 8.34
CA MET A 1 19.08 17.05 7.12
C MET A 1 19.59 18.40 7.60
N ILE A 2 20.91 18.56 7.75
CA ILE A 2 21.51 19.72 8.47
C ILE A 2 21.08 21.03 7.81
N VAL A 3 21.14 21.10 6.48
CA VAL A 3 20.80 22.29 5.68
C VAL A 3 19.43 22.89 6.05
N ARG A 4 18.39 22.08 6.21
CA ARG A 4 17.05 22.60 6.52
C ARG A 4 16.98 23.23 7.90
N THR A 5 17.57 22.57 8.91
CA THR A 5 17.59 23.09 10.27
C THR A 5 18.41 24.37 10.34
N THR A 6 19.60 24.40 9.72
CA THR A 6 20.44 25.60 9.69
C THR A 6 19.74 26.76 8.98
N LEU A 7 19.10 26.52 7.83
CA LEU A 7 18.32 27.56 7.13
C LEU A 7 17.19 28.11 7.99
N ASN A 8 16.39 27.24 8.63
CA ASN A 8 15.29 27.65 9.49
C ASN A 8 15.77 28.44 10.72
N GLN A 9 16.91 28.04 11.29
CA GLN A 9 17.52 28.75 12.41
C GLN A 9 17.97 30.14 11.98
N MET A 10 18.72 30.26 10.88
CA MET A 10 19.14 31.56 10.34
C MET A 10 17.96 32.49 10.05
N THR A 11 16.87 31.99 9.47
CA THR A 11 15.70 32.86 9.21
C THR A 11 15.00 33.29 10.49
N GLY A 12 14.97 32.45 11.53
CA GLY A 12 14.38 32.84 12.81
C GLY A 12 15.24 33.80 13.62
N GLU A 13 16.58 33.72 13.52
CA GLU A 13 17.50 34.73 14.09
C GLU A 13 17.31 36.08 13.41
N ILE A 14 17.17 36.12 12.07
CA ILE A 14 16.87 37.37 11.35
C ILE A 14 15.54 37.97 11.84
N SER A 15 14.50 37.15 12.01
CA SER A 15 13.23 37.63 12.58
C SER A 15 13.40 38.18 14.00
N MET A 16 14.23 37.54 14.82
CA MET A 16 14.54 37.98 16.17
C MET A 16 15.29 39.32 16.18
N ASP A 17 16.26 39.50 15.30
CA ASP A 17 17.01 40.76 15.19
C ASP A 17 16.11 41.90 14.69
N ASN A 18 15.20 41.64 13.75
CA ASN A 18 14.18 42.61 13.34
C ASN A 18 13.29 43.02 14.53
N ALA A 19 12.91 42.08 15.39
CA ALA A 19 12.12 42.39 16.60
C ALA A 19 12.90 43.32 17.54
N LYS A 20 14.19 43.04 17.78
CA LYS A 20 15.07 43.88 18.60
C LYS A 20 15.20 45.29 18.04
N ASP A 21 15.43 45.42 16.73
CA ASP A 21 15.57 46.72 16.06
C ASP A 21 14.29 47.56 16.16
N MET A 22 13.14 46.91 16.22
CA MET A 22 11.82 47.55 16.39
C MET A 22 11.45 47.76 17.86
N GLY A 23 12.26 47.29 18.82
CA GLY A 23 11.91 47.29 20.25
C GLY A 23 10.67 46.43 20.57
N GLN A 24 10.43 45.39 19.78
CA GLN A 24 9.27 44.50 19.92
C GLN A 24 9.64 43.26 20.76
N ASP A 25 8.83 42.99 21.78
CA ASP A 25 8.97 41.83 22.67
C ASP A 25 8.14 40.62 22.21
N LEU A 26 7.08 40.86 21.44
CA LEU A 26 6.13 39.81 21.06
C LEU A 26 6.43 39.23 19.67
N MET A 27 6.39 37.90 19.57
CA MET A 27 6.60 37.15 18.34
C MET A 27 5.45 36.17 18.11
N GLU A 28 4.84 36.16 16.92
CA GLU A 28 3.86 35.14 16.55
C GLU A 28 4.55 33.95 15.86
N ILE A 29 4.25 32.74 16.33
CA ILE A 29 4.77 31.50 15.76
C ILE A 29 3.95 31.11 14.52
N SER A 30 4.62 30.80 13.41
CA SER A 30 4.00 30.22 12.22
C SER A 30 3.37 28.85 12.51
N ALA A 31 2.29 28.47 11.83
CA ALA A 31 1.70 27.13 11.89
C ALA A 31 1.84 26.37 10.57
N HIS A 32 1.80 25.03 10.63
CA HIS A 32 1.76 24.20 9.43
C HIS A 32 1.17 22.80 9.69
N ALA A 33 0.59 22.20 8.66
CA ALA A 33 0.18 20.80 8.71
C ALA A 33 1.35 19.83 9.00
N GLY A 34 1.09 18.81 9.80
CA GLY A 34 2.03 17.77 10.22
C GLY A 34 3.08 18.30 11.18
N ALA A 35 2.69 19.23 12.05
CA ALA A 35 3.46 19.56 13.24
C ALA A 35 3.68 18.32 14.09
N ARG A 36 4.82 18.24 14.77
CA ARG A 36 5.01 17.21 15.79
C ARG A 36 3.96 17.46 16.89
N PRO A 37 3.37 16.43 17.51
CA PRO A 37 2.35 16.64 18.54
C PRO A 37 2.76 17.61 19.66
N SER A 38 4.02 17.55 20.11
CA SER A 38 4.56 18.49 21.11
C SER A 38 4.73 19.93 20.62
N HIS A 39 4.77 20.16 19.30
CA HIS A 39 4.91 21.49 18.69
C HIS A 39 3.56 22.06 18.25
N ALA A 40 2.59 21.18 17.94
CA ALA A 40 1.23 21.59 17.60
C ALA A 40 0.54 22.36 18.75
N VAL A 41 1.00 22.18 19.99
CA VAL A 41 0.45 22.86 21.18
C VAL A 41 0.69 24.38 21.15
N TRP A 42 1.80 24.83 20.55
CA TRP A 42 2.20 26.24 20.55
C TRP A 42 2.21 26.90 19.16
N GLN A 43 1.91 26.16 18.08
CA GLN A 43 1.85 26.76 16.74
C GLN A 43 0.74 27.83 16.67
N GLY A 44 0.98 28.95 15.98
CA GLY A 44 0.03 30.07 15.91
C GLY A 44 -0.13 30.88 17.20
N GLN A 45 0.64 30.57 18.25
CA GLN A 45 0.63 31.34 19.49
C GLN A 45 1.65 32.48 19.46
N VAL A 46 1.42 33.46 20.32
CA VAL A 46 2.32 34.61 20.50
C VAL A 46 3.20 34.35 21.72
N VAL A 47 4.47 34.71 21.59
CA VAL A 47 5.54 34.49 22.57
C VAL A 47 6.11 35.85 22.98
N SER A 48 6.27 36.07 24.29
CA SER A 48 7.05 37.16 24.87
C SER A 48 8.51 36.71 24.99
N ILE A 49 9.41 37.43 24.31
CA ILE A 49 10.85 37.14 24.32
C ILE A 49 11.44 37.33 25.72
N SER A 50 11.05 38.41 26.41
CA SER A 50 11.46 38.72 27.79
C SER A 50 10.86 37.76 28.82
N GLY A 51 9.69 37.19 28.53
CA GLY A 51 8.91 36.38 29.46
C GLY A 51 8.21 37.19 30.56
N GLU A 52 8.28 38.52 30.52
CA GLU A 52 7.64 39.40 31.53
C GLU A 52 6.12 39.47 31.32
N ASN A 53 5.65 39.24 30.09
CA ASN A 53 4.23 39.31 29.76
C ASN A 53 3.52 37.94 29.92
N SER A 54 2.98 37.70 31.11
CA SER A 54 2.23 36.48 31.46
C SER A 54 0.97 36.18 30.61
N LYS A 55 0.53 37.11 29.75
CA LYS A 55 -0.56 36.88 28.80
C LYS A 55 -0.15 35.94 27.66
N TYR A 56 1.14 35.89 27.35
CA TYR A 56 1.71 35.17 26.20
C TYR A 56 2.66 34.07 26.66
N LEU A 57 3.01 33.16 25.73
CA LEU A 57 3.99 32.11 26.03
C LEU A 57 5.37 32.72 26.25
N SER A 58 6.21 32.08 27.05
CA SER A 58 7.63 32.41 27.18
C SER A 58 8.50 31.59 26.23
N LEU A 59 9.79 31.93 26.14
CA LEU A 59 10.78 31.12 25.41
C LEU A 59 10.91 29.69 25.99
N ASP A 60 10.74 29.54 27.30
CA ASP A 60 10.80 28.24 27.98
C ASP A 60 9.58 27.36 27.63
N ASP A 61 8.39 27.95 27.53
CA ASP A 61 7.15 27.22 27.19
C ASP A 61 7.22 26.53 25.82
N ILE A 62 8.01 27.08 24.90
CA ILE A 62 8.21 26.54 23.54
C ILE A 62 9.53 25.75 23.42
N GLY A 63 10.31 25.65 24.49
CA GLY A 63 11.62 25.00 24.53
C GLY A 63 12.65 25.65 23.61
N TYR A 64 12.66 26.98 23.51
CA TYR A 64 13.64 27.70 22.71
C TYR A 64 15.07 27.37 23.17
N GLY A 65 15.98 27.09 22.25
CA GLY A 65 17.35 26.63 22.56
C GLY A 65 17.48 25.14 22.84
N GLU A 66 16.37 24.42 23.06
CA GLU A 66 16.41 22.96 23.18
C GLU A 66 16.45 22.26 21.81
N VAL A 67 17.15 21.12 21.75
CA VAL A 67 17.20 20.30 20.52
C VAL A 67 15.79 19.84 20.09
N THR A 68 14.88 19.64 21.04
CA THR A 68 13.52 19.16 20.79
C THR A 68 12.46 20.25 20.71
N GLY A 69 12.78 21.50 21.02
CA GLY A 69 11.85 22.62 21.08
C GLY A 69 11.73 23.42 19.78
N PHE A 70 11.24 24.65 19.90
CA PHE A 70 11.10 25.59 18.79
C PHE A 70 12.47 25.88 18.13
N MET A 71 12.49 25.96 16.80
CA MET A 71 13.72 26.04 15.99
C MET A 71 14.76 24.93 16.24
N GLY A 72 14.39 23.87 16.97
CA GLY A 72 15.23 22.69 17.22
C GLY A 72 15.39 21.76 16.02
N ALA A 73 15.92 20.57 16.27
CA ALA A 73 16.26 19.59 15.25
C ALA A 73 15.04 19.20 14.39
N ASN A 74 15.14 19.45 13.08
CA ASN A 74 14.07 19.25 12.10
C ASN A 74 12.75 19.99 12.40
N CYS A 75 12.71 20.97 13.30
CA CYS A 75 11.58 21.89 13.40
C CYS A 75 11.42 22.66 12.07
N ARG A 76 10.18 23.00 11.71
CA ARG A 76 9.87 23.80 10.51
C ARG A 76 9.09 25.07 10.86
N HIS A 77 8.82 25.29 12.15
CA HIS A 77 8.21 26.52 12.61
C HIS A 77 9.26 27.63 12.63
N ASN A 78 8.78 28.82 12.33
CA ASN A 78 9.48 30.08 12.48
C ASN A 78 8.54 31.08 13.17
N TRP A 79 8.98 32.31 13.35
CA TRP A 79 8.21 33.37 13.98
C TRP A 79 8.46 34.73 13.34
N TYR A 80 7.59 35.69 13.66
CA TYR A 80 7.69 37.06 13.17
C TYR A 80 7.26 38.04 14.26
N PRO A 81 7.76 39.30 14.26
CA PRO A 81 7.33 40.32 15.20
C PRO A 81 5.82 40.54 15.17
N PHE A 82 5.21 40.64 16.35
CA PHE A 82 3.76 40.82 16.53
C PHE A 82 3.50 42.09 17.34
N PHE A 83 2.66 43.00 16.84
CA PHE A 83 2.36 44.28 17.50
C PHE A 83 0.96 44.27 18.10
N GLU A 84 0.85 44.20 19.42
CA GLU A 84 -0.46 44.21 20.07
C GLU A 84 -1.25 45.48 19.72
N GLY A 85 -2.51 45.31 19.30
CA GLY A 85 -3.39 46.41 18.88
C GLY A 85 -3.16 46.91 17.44
N ILE A 86 -2.14 46.40 16.73
CA ILE A 86 -1.86 46.74 15.33
C ILE A 86 -1.90 45.48 14.46
N SER A 87 -1.19 44.43 14.87
CA SER A 87 -1.17 43.12 14.21
C SER A 87 -2.45 42.36 14.48
N GLU A 88 -3.04 41.82 13.42
CA GLU A 88 -4.00 40.73 13.51
C GLU A 88 -3.22 39.41 13.57
N LYS A 89 -3.74 38.43 14.31
CA LYS A 89 -3.13 37.08 14.34
C LYS A 89 -3.29 36.44 12.97
N GLU A 90 -2.18 35.90 12.45
CA GLU A 90 -2.19 35.15 11.20
C GLU A 90 -3.01 33.85 11.33
N TRP A 91 -3.00 33.24 12.51
CA TRP A 91 -3.64 31.94 12.74
C TRP A 91 -4.82 32.06 13.72
N THR A 92 -6.03 31.87 13.21
CA THR A 92 -7.22 31.73 14.05
C THR A 92 -7.27 30.36 14.70
N LYS A 93 -8.02 30.23 15.80
CA LYS A 93 -8.21 28.94 16.47
C LYS A 93 -8.84 27.90 15.52
N GLU A 94 -9.82 28.31 14.73
CA GLU A 94 -10.48 27.43 13.74
C GLU A 94 -9.48 26.93 12.68
N MET A 95 -8.59 27.79 12.19
CA MET A 95 -7.54 27.40 11.25
C MET A 95 -6.53 26.42 11.85
N LEU A 96 -6.22 26.55 13.14
CA LEU A 96 -5.31 25.64 13.85
C LEU A 96 -5.95 24.28 14.12
N ASP A 97 -7.24 24.28 14.48
CA ASP A 97 -8.00 23.05 14.75
C ASP A 97 -8.21 22.22 13.46
N ASP A 98 -8.31 22.86 12.29
CA ASP A 98 -8.48 22.22 10.96
C ASP A 98 -7.18 22.15 10.13
N ILE A 99 -6.02 22.46 10.70
CA ILE A 99 -4.77 22.60 9.93
C ILE A 99 -4.28 21.26 9.34
N ASP A 100 -4.55 20.17 10.05
CA ASP A 100 -4.09 18.83 9.69
C ASP A 100 -5.12 18.13 8.82
N PRO A 101 -4.73 17.58 7.65
CA PRO A 101 -5.61 16.73 6.87
C PRO A 101 -6.10 15.52 7.67
N GLU A 102 -7.34 15.13 7.40
CA GLU A 102 -7.97 13.94 7.96
C GLU A 102 -7.06 12.70 7.86
N PRO A 103 -7.01 11.86 8.92
CA PRO A 103 -6.31 10.60 8.89
C PRO A 103 -6.76 9.70 7.73
N PHE A 104 -5.88 8.80 7.30
CA PHE A 104 -6.22 7.81 6.28
C PHE A 104 -5.73 6.41 6.66
N GLU A 105 -6.43 5.40 6.19
CA GLU A 105 -6.03 4.01 6.35
C GLU A 105 -5.13 3.55 5.19
N PHE A 106 -4.06 2.84 5.53
CA PHE A 106 -3.23 2.15 4.57
C PHE A 106 -2.74 0.83 5.16
N ASP A 107 -3.05 -0.28 4.49
CA ASP A 107 -2.62 -1.63 4.88
C ASP A 107 -3.08 -2.02 6.31
N GLY A 108 -4.36 -1.75 6.63
CA GLY A 108 -4.95 -2.08 7.92
C GLY A 108 -4.52 -1.19 9.09
N LYS A 109 -3.80 -0.10 8.81
CA LYS A 109 -3.36 0.87 9.81
C LYS A 109 -3.79 2.28 9.43
N GLU A 110 -4.38 2.99 10.38
CA GLU A 110 -4.64 4.43 10.28
C GLU A 110 -3.37 5.25 10.52
N TYR A 111 -3.22 6.33 9.75
CA TYR A 111 -2.12 7.28 9.86
C TYR A 111 -2.65 8.71 9.99
N THR A 112 -2.25 9.39 11.06
CA THR A 112 -2.33 10.86 11.11
C THR A 112 -1.41 11.49 10.05
N TYR A 113 -1.65 12.74 9.67
CA TYR A 113 -0.78 13.41 8.70
C TYR A 113 0.68 13.48 9.17
N TYR A 114 0.92 13.73 10.47
CA TYR A 114 2.26 13.68 11.06
C TYR A 114 2.93 12.30 10.85
N GLU A 115 2.28 11.22 11.27
CA GLU A 115 2.82 9.85 11.12
C GLU A 115 3.03 9.47 9.66
N ALA A 116 2.13 9.91 8.78
CA ALA A 116 2.23 9.70 7.35
C ALA A 116 3.50 10.35 6.78
N THR A 117 3.83 11.59 7.15
CA THR A 117 5.08 12.22 6.72
C THR A 117 6.33 11.49 7.27
N GLN A 118 6.26 10.91 8.48
CA GLN A 118 7.36 10.11 9.03
C GLN A 118 7.53 8.80 8.26
N LYS A 119 6.43 8.12 7.95
CA LYS A 119 6.40 6.90 7.16
C LYS A 119 6.92 7.13 5.74
N GLN A 120 6.47 8.21 5.10
CA GLN A 120 6.96 8.65 3.79
C GLN A 120 8.49 8.80 3.80
N ARG A 121 9.06 9.52 4.79
CA ARG A 121 10.52 9.68 4.93
C ARG A 121 11.25 8.35 5.17
N GLN A 122 10.64 7.40 5.89
CA GLN A 122 11.20 6.05 6.07
C GLN A 122 11.31 5.32 4.73
N ILE A 123 10.26 5.39 3.90
CA ILE A 123 10.25 4.79 2.56
C ILE A 123 11.30 5.47 1.67
N GLU A 124 11.38 6.81 1.69
CA GLU A 124 12.39 7.58 0.93
C GLU A 124 13.82 7.18 1.29
N ARG A 125 14.15 7.07 2.59
CA ARG A 125 15.46 6.58 3.05
C ARG A 125 15.73 5.16 2.54
N THR A 126 14.71 4.31 2.53
CA THR A 126 14.83 2.93 2.05
C THR A 126 15.06 2.88 0.53
N ILE A 127 14.39 3.74 -0.24
CA ILE A 127 14.64 3.92 -1.69
C ILE A 127 16.10 4.33 -1.93
N ARG A 128 16.60 5.35 -1.22
CA ARG A 128 18.01 5.77 -1.33
C ARG A 128 18.97 4.62 -1.01
N LYS A 129 18.71 3.90 0.08
CA LYS A 129 19.51 2.74 0.51
C LYS A 129 19.62 1.70 -0.61
N TYR A 130 18.51 1.35 -1.26
CA TYR A 130 18.55 0.38 -2.35
C TYR A 130 19.19 0.94 -3.63
N LYS A 131 19.03 2.23 -3.96
CA LYS A 131 19.80 2.86 -5.04
C LYS A 131 21.32 2.75 -4.81
N HIS A 132 21.77 3.02 -3.58
CA HIS A 132 23.18 2.84 -3.22
C HIS A 132 23.64 1.39 -3.37
N ARG A 133 22.83 0.43 -2.91
CA ARG A 133 23.13 -1.01 -3.04
C ARG A 133 23.24 -1.44 -4.50
N VAL A 134 22.31 -1.03 -5.36
CA VAL A 134 22.38 -1.35 -6.80
C VAL A 134 23.70 -0.86 -7.40
N MET A 135 24.10 0.39 -7.12
CA MET A 135 25.36 0.92 -7.62
C MET A 135 26.59 0.21 -7.03
N MET A 136 26.52 -0.21 -5.77
CA MET A 136 27.60 -0.93 -5.10
C MET A 136 27.78 -2.33 -5.73
N TYR A 137 26.70 -3.10 -5.85
CA TYR A 137 26.75 -4.44 -6.45
C TYR A 137 27.17 -4.42 -7.92
N GLU A 138 26.71 -3.41 -8.69
CA GLU A 138 27.14 -3.19 -10.06
C GLU A 138 28.66 -2.91 -10.16
N LYS A 139 29.25 -2.20 -9.20
CA LYS A 139 30.69 -1.93 -9.18
C LYS A 139 31.53 -3.16 -8.84
N VAL A 140 31.02 -4.05 -7.99
CA VAL A 140 31.74 -5.28 -7.58
C VAL A 140 31.44 -6.48 -8.49
N GLY A 141 30.56 -6.32 -9.49
CA GLY A 141 30.20 -7.39 -10.44
C GLY A 141 29.27 -8.47 -9.88
N ASP A 142 28.63 -8.22 -8.73
CA ASP A 142 27.66 -9.14 -8.13
C ASP A 142 26.27 -8.94 -8.73
N GLU A 143 26.01 -9.62 -9.85
CA GLU A 143 24.76 -9.50 -10.61
C GLU A 143 23.54 -10.06 -9.85
N GLU A 144 23.72 -11.07 -9.01
CA GLU A 144 22.63 -11.66 -8.22
C GLU A 144 22.15 -10.67 -7.15
N SER A 145 23.06 -10.17 -6.31
CA SER A 145 22.71 -9.20 -5.28
C SER A 145 22.19 -7.89 -5.86
N LYS A 146 22.73 -7.48 -7.02
CA LYS A 146 22.22 -6.34 -7.79
C LYS A 146 20.77 -6.56 -8.19
N LEU A 147 20.42 -7.71 -8.76
CA LEU A 147 19.05 -8.04 -9.14
C LEU A 147 18.11 -8.00 -7.93
N ILE A 148 18.51 -8.63 -6.81
CA ILE A 148 17.74 -8.61 -5.55
C ILE A 148 17.52 -7.16 -5.07
N ALA A 149 18.56 -6.32 -5.11
CA ALA A 149 18.47 -4.92 -4.72
C ALA A 149 17.53 -4.12 -5.65
N GLN A 150 17.56 -4.39 -6.96
CA GLN A 150 16.67 -3.76 -7.95
C GLN A 150 15.19 -4.14 -7.71
N VAL A 151 14.90 -5.41 -7.44
CA VAL A 151 13.54 -5.89 -7.11
C VAL A 151 13.04 -5.19 -5.84
N ARG A 152 13.88 -5.12 -4.80
CA ARG A 152 13.52 -4.43 -3.55
C ARG A 152 13.34 -2.92 -3.77
N LEU A 153 14.18 -2.28 -4.58
CA LEU A 153 14.03 -0.87 -4.97
C LEU A 153 12.69 -0.62 -5.67
N GLN A 154 12.30 -1.49 -6.61
CA GLN A 154 11.03 -1.37 -7.32
C GLN A 154 9.83 -1.54 -6.37
N ARG A 155 9.89 -2.50 -5.44
CA ARG A 155 8.85 -2.67 -4.40
C ARG A 155 8.71 -1.40 -3.54
N GLN A 156 9.81 -0.78 -3.15
CA GLN A 156 9.79 0.46 -2.36
C GLN A 156 9.28 1.66 -3.15
N ARG A 157 9.59 1.75 -4.46
CA ARG A 157 9.02 2.78 -5.34
C ARG A 157 7.50 2.64 -5.47
N GLN A 158 7.01 1.41 -5.62
CA GLN A 158 5.57 1.14 -5.68
C GLN A 158 4.89 1.52 -4.36
N LEU A 159 5.43 1.04 -3.24
CA LEU A 159 4.94 1.42 -1.91
C LEU A 159 4.90 2.93 -1.72
N TYR A 160 5.94 3.66 -2.14
CA TYR A 160 5.97 5.11 -2.07
C TYR A 160 4.85 5.77 -2.89
N LYS A 161 4.60 5.28 -4.11
CA LYS A 161 3.54 5.77 -4.99
C LYS A 161 2.17 5.53 -4.36
N ASP A 162 1.91 4.30 -3.91
CA ASP A 162 0.61 3.89 -3.38
C ASP A 162 0.32 4.58 -2.05
N PHE A 163 1.31 4.65 -1.15
CA PHE A 163 1.18 5.34 0.13
C PHE A 163 0.93 6.83 -0.03
N ASN A 164 1.67 7.50 -0.92
CA ASN A 164 1.45 8.92 -1.19
C ASN A 164 0.09 9.17 -1.86
N LYS A 165 -0.36 8.27 -2.75
CA LYS A 165 -1.67 8.37 -3.38
C LYS A 165 -2.79 8.23 -2.35
N ALA A 166 -2.70 7.23 -1.46
CA ALA A 166 -3.68 6.99 -0.41
C ALA A 166 -3.79 8.19 0.55
N GLY A 167 -2.65 8.69 1.04
CA GLY A 167 -2.61 9.82 1.97
C GLY A 167 -2.61 11.20 1.33
N LYS A 168 -2.84 11.31 0.01
CA LYS A 168 -2.72 12.56 -0.77
C LYS A 168 -1.43 13.35 -0.46
N LEU A 169 -0.34 12.66 -0.13
CA LEU A 169 0.93 13.26 0.26
C LEU A 169 1.69 13.76 -0.96
N ARG A 170 2.31 14.94 -0.84
CA ARG A 170 3.18 15.47 -1.89
C ARG A 170 4.47 14.63 -2.01
N PRO A 171 4.79 14.06 -3.18
CA PRO A 171 6.06 13.38 -3.39
C PRO A 171 7.23 14.37 -3.51
N ALA A 172 8.38 14.03 -2.93
CA ALA A 172 9.60 14.86 -2.96
C ALA A 172 10.74 14.12 -3.69
N SER A 173 10.92 14.40 -4.98
CA SER A 173 11.96 13.76 -5.80
C SER A 173 13.37 13.94 -5.22
N VAL A 174 13.65 15.12 -4.66
CA VAL A 174 14.93 15.47 -4.01
C VAL A 174 15.29 14.53 -2.87
N ASN A 175 14.31 14.04 -2.11
CA ASN A 175 14.55 13.16 -0.97
C ASN A 175 14.99 11.77 -1.42
N THR A 176 14.50 11.30 -2.57
CA THR A 176 14.86 9.98 -3.11
C THR A 176 16.10 10.03 -4.02
N ASN A 177 16.60 11.22 -4.36
CA ASN A 177 17.73 11.38 -5.26
C ASN A 177 19.04 10.89 -4.61
N VAL A 178 19.88 10.23 -5.41
CA VAL A 178 21.18 9.69 -5.00
C VAL A 178 22.19 10.01 -6.08
N TYR A 179 23.29 10.66 -5.70
CA TYR A 179 24.39 10.97 -6.63
C TYR A 179 24.93 9.70 -7.30
N GLY A 180 25.19 9.77 -8.61
CA GLY A 180 25.63 8.63 -9.43
C GLY A 180 24.49 7.71 -9.90
N TYR A 181 23.30 7.80 -9.31
CA TYR A 181 22.11 7.05 -9.75
C TYR A 181 21.30 7.90 -10.75
N ASN A 182 21.64 7.80 -12.03
CA ASN A 182 21.06 8.64 -13.09
C ASN A 182 19.88 7.96 -13.84
N ARG A 183 19.24 8.72 -14.75
CA ARG A 183 18.13 8.23 -15.59
C ARG A 183 18.54 7.03 -16.46
N SER A 184 19.79 6.95 -16.89
CA SER A 184 20.29 5.83 -17.71
C SER A 184 20.29 4.52 -16.92
N LYS A 185 20.81 4.52 -15.68
CA LYS A 185 20.75 3.35 -14.79
C LYS A 185 19.31 2.94 -14.48
N ALA A 186 18.46 3.92 -14.17
CA ALA A 186 17.04 3.67 -13.95
C ALA A 186 16.34 3.07 -15.20
N SER A 187 16.70 3.54 -16.40
CA SER A 187 16.14 3.02 -17.66
C SER A 187 16.57 1.56 -17.91
N LYS A 188 17.84 1.23 -17.64
CA LYS A 188 18.35 -0.15 -17.74
C LYS A 188 17.59 -1.11 -16.80
N GLU A 189 17.27 -0.68 -15.59
CA GLU A 189 16.43 -1.45 -14.65
C GLU A 189 15.03 -1.69 -15.19
N VAL A 190 14.38 -0.66 -15.73
CA VAL A 190 13.03 -0.79 -16.33
C VAL A 190 13.07 -1.79 -17.48
N TRP A 191 14.10 -1.73 -18.33
CA TRP A 191 14.25 -2.66 -19.43
C TRP A 191 14.52 -4.10 -18.95
N ALA A 192 15.33 -4.27 -17.92
CA ALA A 192 15.57 -5.57 -17.29
C ALA A 192 14.27 -6.18 -16.71
N ASN A 193 13.46 -5.38 -16.02
CA ASN A 193 12.15 -5.81 -15.49
C ASN A 193 11.17 -6.17 -16.61
N ARG A 194 11.12 -5.39 -17.70
CA ARG A 194 10.31 -5.73 -18.88
C ARG A 194 10.70 -7.08 -19.48
N LYS A 195 12.01 -7.33 -19.60
CA LYS A 195 12.53 -8.60 -20.09
C LYS A 195 12.16 -9.74 -19.13
N LEU A 196 12.30 -9.54 -17.82
CA LEU A 196 11.91 -10.52 -16.80
C LEU A 196 10.41 -10.84 -16.86
N ASN A 197 9.55 -9.82 -16.91
CA ASN A 197 8.10 -10.00 -17.02
C ASN A 197 7.71 -10.78 -18.26
N GLN A 198 8.35 -10.50 -19.41
CA GLN A 198 8.16 -11.28 -20.62
C GLN A 198 8.62 -12.73 -20.43
N THR A 199 9.80 -12.97 -19.85
CA THR A 199 10.31 -14.33 -19.65
C THR A 199 9.45 -15.14 -18.68
N LEU A 200 8.94 -14.52 -17.61
CA LEU A 200 8.16 -15.22 -16.60
C LEU A 200 6.69 -15.43 -17.00
N TYR A 201 6.09 -14.45 -17.65
CA TYR A 201 4.64 -14.42 -17.87
C TYR A 201 4.24 -14.35 -19.34
N GLY A 202 5.18 -14.07 -20.26
CA GLY A 202 4.87 -13.74 -21.65
C GLY A 202 4.03 -14.79 -22.36
N ASP A 203 4.38 -16.06 -22.20
CA ASP A 203 3.68 -17.20 -22.81
C ASP A 203 2.26 -17.38 -22.21
N TYR A 204 2.14 -17.26 -20.89
CA TYR A 204 0.86 -17.32 -20.17
C TYR A 204 -0.08 -16.17 -20.55
N LEU A 205 0.49 -15.00 -20.85
CA LEU A 205 -0.23 -13.80 -21.25
C LEU A 205 -0.50 -13.73 -22.76
N GLY A 206 0.03 -14.65 -23.56
CA GLY A 206 -0.08 -14.63 -25.02
C GLY A 206 0.62 -13.42 -25.67
N THR A 207 1.57 -12.81 -24.97
CA THR A 207 2.25 -11.58 -25.42
C THR A 207 3.56 -11.90 -26.13
N LYS A 208 3.77 -11.30 -27.32
CA LYS A 208 5.02 -11.48 -28.09
C LYS A 208 6.09 -10.42 -27.80
N ASN A 209 5.72 -9.31 -27.16
CA ASN A 209 6.65 -8.21 -26.91
C ASN A 209 6.71 -7.84 -25.43
N TYR A 210 7.89 -7.37 -25.01
CA TYR A 210 8.18 -7.05 -23.61
C TYR A 210 7.32 -5.92 -23.04
N LYS A 211 6.79 -5.02 -23.90
CA LYS A 211 5.99 -3.87 -23.44
C LYS A 211 4.58 -4.31 -23.04
N ASP A 212 3.99 -5.22 -23.78
CA ASP A 212 2.63 -5.71 -23.52
C ASP A 212 2.59 -6.58 -22.28
N ALA A 213 3.55 -7.51 -22.12
CA ALA A 213 3.70 -8.30 -20.90
C ALA A 213 3.85 -7.39 -19.67
N ASP A 214 4.78 -6.42 -19.73
CA ASP A 214 5.02 -5.47 -18.65
C ASP A 214 3.77 -4.63 -18.32
N ARG A 215 3.03 -4.18 -19.32
CA ARG A 215 1.77 -3.44 -19.12
C ARG A 215 0.73 -4.29 -18.37
N ILE A 216 0.54 -5.54 -18.77
CA ILE A 216 -0.45 -6.43 -18.14
C ILE A 216 -0.02 -6.78 -16.71
N VAL A 217 1.24 -7.15 -16.49
CA VAL A 217 1.77 -7.47 -15.16
C VAL A 217 1.66 -6.26 -14.23
N ASN A 218 2.04 -5.06 -14.69
CA ASN A 218 1.93 -3.86 -13.87
C ASN A 218 0.47 -3.48 -13.58
N ARG A 219 -0.47 -3.67 -14.52
CA ARG A 219 -1.91 -3.48 -14.28
C ARG A 219 -2.41 -4.41 -13.18
N ILE A 220 -2.06 -5.70 -13.24
CA ILE A 220 -2.44 -6.70 -12.23
C ILE A 220 -1.82 -6.35 -10.88
N LYS A 221 -0.56 -5.90 -10.87
CA LYS A 221 0.15 -5.48 -9.67
C LYS A 221 -0.47 -4.24 -9.02
N ASP A 222 -0.78 -3.22 -9.81
CA ASP A 222 -1.41 -1.97 -9.34
C ASP A 222 -2.81 -2.24 -8.74
N ASN A 223 -3.49 -3.32 -9.16
CA ASN A 223 -4.76 -3.77 -8.59
C ASN A 223 -4.58 -4.75 -7.40
N ASN A 224 -3.35 -4.99 -6.94
CA ASN A 224 -3.03 -5.97 -5.90
C ASN A 224 -3.47 -7.43 -6.22
N GLN A 225 -3.48 -7.79 -7.52
CA GLN A 225 -3.99 -9.06 -8.03
C GLN A 225 -2.88 -10.04 -8.45
N MET A 226 -1.63 -9.83 -8.01
CA MET A 226 -0.51 -10.70 -8.40
C MET A 226 -0.72 -12.16 -8.03
N TRP A 227 -1.45 -12.43 -6.94
CA TRP A 227 -1.80 -13.79 -6.53
C TRP A 227 -2.66 -14.54 -7.57
N LEU A 228 -3.47 -13.82 -8.36
CA LEU A 228 -4.24 -14.40 -9.46
C LEU A 228 -3.35 -14.75 -10.65
N LEU A 229 -2.37 -13.91 -10.98
CA LEU A 229 -1.42 -14.20 -12.06
C LEU A 229 -0.54 -15.41 -11.72
N GLU A 230 -0.03 -15.48 -10.50
CA GLU A 230 0.72 -16.66 -10.01
C GLU A 230 -0.17 -17.92 -9.97
N GLY A 231 -1.42 -17.77 -9.54
CA GLY A 231 -2.41 -18.85 -9.56
C GLY A 231 -2.67 -19.38 -10.96
N PHE A 232 -2.94 -18.50 -11.91
CA PHE A 232 -3.19 -18.84 -13.30
C PHE A 232 -1.98 -19.52 -13.95
N LYS A 233 -0.77 -18.97 -13.74
CA LYS A 233 0.48 -19.57 -14.20
C LYS A 233 0.59 -21.02 -13.71
N LYS A 234 0.37 -21.26 -12.42
CA LYS A 234 0.42 -22.59 -11.81
C LYS A 234 -0.68 -23.52 -12.35
N ALA A 235 -1.89 -23.01 -12.57
CA ALA A 235 -3.00 -23.78 -13.11
C ALA A 235 -2.74 -24.23 -14.56
N VAL A 236 -2.11 -23.36 -15.37
CA VAL A 236 -1.63 -23.71 -16.70
C VAL A 236 -0.50 -24.75 -16.63
N ASP A 237 0.51 -24.53 -15.78
CA ASP A 237 1.65 -25.44 -15.64
C ASP A 237 1.22 -26.85 -15.23
N ASN A 238 0.15 -26.95 -14.42
CA ASN A 238 -0.46 -28.21 -13.99
C ASN A 238 -1.50 -28.78 -14.98
N GLU A 239 -1.69 -28.13 -16.13
CA GLU A 239 -2.72 -28.46 -17.12
C GLU A 239 -4.16 -28.44 -16.56
N ASP A 240 -4.40 -27.78 -15.42
CA ASP A 240 -5.72 -27.64 -14.83
C ASP A 240 -6.62 -26.68 -15.63
N ILE A 241 -6.01 -25.72 -16.33
CA ILE A 241 -6.66 -24.71 -17.18
C ILE A 241 -5.83 -24.55 -18.48
N SER A 242 -6.51 -24.29 -19.60
CA SER A 242 -5.84 -23.92 -20.86
C SER A 242 -5.35 -22.47 -20.84
N VAL A 243 -4.14 -22.22 -21.38
CA VAL A 243 -3.62 -20.84 -21.59
C VAL A 243 -4.60 -19.98 -22.38
N LEU A 244 -5.38 -20.59 -23.29
CA LEU A 244 -6.36 -19.89 -24.13
C LEU A 244 -7.52 -19.27 -23.35
N VAL A 245 -7.75 -19.70 -22.11
CA VAL A 245 -8.72 -19.03 -21.22
C VAL A 245 -8.30 -17.58 -20.98
N GLY A 246 -6.99 -17.33 -20.89
CA GLY A 246 -6.42 -16.00 -20.68
C GLY A 246 -6.59 -15.49 -19.25
N ILE A 247 -5.64 -14.66 -18.83
CA ILE A 247 -5.63 -14.10 -17.46
C ILE A 247 -6.83 -13.22 -17.16
N ASP A 248 -7.34 -12.47 -18.15
CA ASP A 248 -8.47 -11.55 -17.94
C ASP A 248 -9.73 -12.32 -17.56
N ARG A 249 -10.00 -13.44 -18.25
CA ARG A 249 -11.14 -14.31 -17.91
C ARG A 249 -10.96 -14.96 -16.54
N TYR A 250 -9.74 -15.36 -16.19
CA TYR A 250 -9.43 -15.89 -14.87
C TYR A 250 -9.71 -14.86 -13.75
N ILE A 251 -9.36 -13.59 -13.97
CA ILE A 251 -9.67 -12.48 -13.05
C ILE A 251 -11.18 -12.20 -13.01
N GLU A 252 -11.91 -12.29 -14.12
CA GLU A 252 -13.37 -12.16 -14.15
C GLU A 252 -14.05 -13.22 -13.27
N PHE A 253 -13.63 -14.49 -13.35
CA PHE A 253 -14.15 -15.54 -12.49
C PHE A 253 -13.87 -15.30 -11.00
N SER A 254 -12.69 -14.76 -10.66
CA SER A 254 -12.37 -14.32 -9.30
C SER A 254 -13.38 -13.28 -8.81
N LYS A 255 -13.66 -12.23 -9.61
CA LYS A 255 -14.67 -11.22 -9.26
C LYS A 255 -16.06 -11.82 -9.09
N GLU A 256 -16.47 -12.72 -9.99
CA GLU A 256 -17.77 -13.39 -9.85
C GLU A 256 -17.88 -14.23 -8.56
N ILE A 257 -16.78 -14.85 -8.11
CA ILE A 257 -16.72 -15.59 -6.85
C ILE A 257 -16.84 -14.63 -5.68
N ASP A 258 -16.09 -13.52 -5.68
CA ASP A 258 -16.21 -12.46 -4.67
C ASP A 258 -17.66 -11.98 -4.56
N ASP A 259 -18.27 -11.60 -5.67
CA ASP A 259 -19.62 -11.03 -5.70
C ASP A 259 -20.71 -12.03 -5.27
N LYS A 260 -20.59 -13.30 -5.67
CA LYS A 260 -21.67 -14.29 -5.49
C LYS A 260 -21.52 -15.11 -4.21
N LEU A 261 -20.29 -15.36 -3.77
CA LEU A 261 -19.97 -16.33 -2.71
C LEU A 261 -19.32 -15.72 -1.47
N VAL A 262 -18.47 -14.69 -1.59
CA VAL A 262 -17.84 -14.10 -0.40
C VAL A 262 -18.89 -13.29 0.38
N GLY A 263 -18.86 -13.40 1.70
CA GLY A 263 -19.79 -12.75 2.61
C GLY A 263 -21.10 -13.51 2.88
N ILE A 264 -21.42 -14.56 2.12
CA ILE A 264 -22.60 -15.40 2.40
C ILE A 264 -22.34 -16.29 3.62
N THR A 265 -23.42 -16.64 4.32
CA THR A 265 -23.39 -17.59 5.43
C THR A 265 -23.96 -18.93 4.97
N THR A 266 -23.23 -20.02 5.21
CA THR A 266 -23.67 -21.39 4.89
C THR A 266 -24.87 -21.81 5.73
N LYS A 267 -25.53 -22.91 5.35
CA LYS A 267 -26.67 -23.48 6.10
C LYS A 267 -26.39 -23.71 7.59
N ASP A 268 -25.16 -24.07 7.92
CA ASP A 268 -24.69 -24.37 9.28
C ASP A 268 -24.02 -23.18 9.97
N GLY A 269 -24.17 -21.96 9.44
CA GLY A 269 -23.80 -20.73 10.13
C GLY A 269 -22.36 -20.23 9.89
N ILE A 270 -21.61 -20.82 8.94
CA ILE A 270 -20.23 -20.42 8.66
C ILE A 270 -20.23 -19.31 7.61
N LYS A 271 -19.62 -18.17 7.94
CA LYS A 271 -19.45 -17.07 6.99
C LYS A 271 -18.27 -17.34 6.06
N ILE A 272 -18.47 -17.14 4.76
CA ILE A 272 -17.41 -17.28 3.77
C ILE A 272 -16.63 -15.96 3.69
N ASN A 273 -15.32 -16.03 3.92
CA ASN A 273 -14.47 -14.84 3.97
C ASN A 273 -13.49 -14.78 2.79
N GLU A 274 -13.03 -15.94 2.29
CA GLU A 274 -11.98 -16.00 1.27
C GLU A 274 -12.02 -17.30 0.44
N TYR A 275 -11.17 -17.38 -0.59
CA TYR A 275 -11.01 -18.57 -1.42
C TYR A 275 -9.57 -18.71 -1.93
N GLY A 276 -9.17 -19.93 -2.30
CA GLY A 276 -7.86 -20.19 -2.93
C GLY A 276 -7.92 -20.17 -4.46
N THR A 277 -6.77 -20.00 -5.12
CA THR A 277 -6.65 -20.11 -6.59
C THR A 277 -7.13 -21.46 -7.11
N HIS A 278 -6.84 -22.54 -6.37
CA HIS A 278 -7.33 -23.87 -6.71
C HIS A 278 -8.87 -23.96 -6.81
N PHE A 279 -9.58 -23.14 -6.04
CA PHE A 279 -11.03 -23.07 -6.14
C PHE A 279 -11.48 -22.47 -7.48
N ILE A 280 -10.80 -21.40 -7.92
CA ILE A 280 -11.02 -20.77 -9.24
C ILE A 280 -10.76 -21.79 -10.36
N ASP A 281 -9.65 -22.54 -10.27
CA ASP A 281 -9.32 -23.58 -11.24
C ASP A 281 -10.43 -24.62 -11.40
N ARG A 282 -11.11 -24.95 -10.29
CA ARG A 282 -12.22 -25.92 -10.29
C ARG A 282 -13.51 -25.33 -10.83
N VAL A 283 -13.75 -24.04 -10.63
CA VAL A 283 -14.89 -23.32 -11.22
C VAL A 283 -14.74 -23.28 -12.75
N ILE A 284 -13.53 -22.99 -13.25
CA ILE A 284 -13.26 -22.91 -14.69
C ILE A 284 -13.18 -24.29 -15.33
N GLY A 285 -12.36 -25.19 -14.77
CA GLY A 285 -12.07 -26.50 -15.35
C GLY A 285 -11.15 -26.46 -16.60
N GLN A 286 -10.95 -27.62 -17.20
CA GLN A 286 -10.15 -27.79 -18.43
C GLN A 286 -10.97 -27.53 -19.71
N HIS A 287 -12.30 -27.53 -19.61
CA HIS A 287 -13.26 -27.16 -20.65
C HIS A 287 -14.53 -26.58 -20.01
N ALA A 288 -15.25 -25.74 -20.75
CA ALA A 288 -16.35 -24.95 -20.21
C ALA A 288 -17.51 -25.83 -19.73
N HIS A 289 -18.36 -25.27 -18.85
CA HIS A 289 -19.54 -25.98 -18.38
C HIS A 289 -20.49 -26.33 -19.54
N ASP A 290 -20.58 -25.50 -20.58
CA ASP A 290 -21.54 -25.68 -21.66
C ASP A 290 -21.02 -26.55 -22.83
N ASP A 291 -19.77 -27.02 -22.74
CA ASP A 291 -19.15 -27.86 -23.76
C ASP A 291 -19.53 -29.35 -23.64
N ILE A 292 -19.51 -30.06 -24.77
CA ILE A 292 -19.70 -31.52 -24.83
C ILE A 292 -18.64 -32.21 -23.94
N PRO A 293 -19.01 -33.14 -23.05
CA PRO A 293 -18.08 -33.81 -22.14
C PRO A 293 -16.93 -34.50 -22.89
N LYS A 294 -15.71 -34.01 -22.71
CA LYS A 294 -14.50 -34.65 -23.27
C LYS A 294 -13.96 -35.70 -22.30
N LYS A 295 -13.79 -36.93 -22.78
CA LYS A 295 -13.29 -38.05 -21.97
C LYS A 295 -11.92 -37.72 -21.38
N GLY A 296 -11.80 -37.81 -20.06
CA GLY A 296 -10.55 -37.56 -19.34
C GLY A 296 -10.31 -36.10 -18.95
N MET A 297 -11.07 -35.14 -19.50
CA MET A 297 -10.94 -33.73 -19.13
C MET A 297 -11.91 -33.36 -18.00
N ARG A 298 -11.50 -32.43 -17.15
CA ARG A 298 -12.29 -31.94 -16.03
C ARG A 298 -13.22 -30.80 -16.47
N ARG A 299 -14.52 -30.95 -16.23
CA ARG A 299 -15.54 -29.93 -16.51
C ARG A 299 -15.60 -28.89 -15.38
N GLY A 300 -15.72 -27.61 -15.74
CA GLY A 300 -15.93 -26.51 -14.79
C GLY A 300 -17.24 -26.63 -13.99
N VAL A 301 -17.30 -25.95 -12.85
CA VAL A 301 -18.44 -25.97 -11.95
C VAL A 301 -19.13 -24.62 -11.94
N ASP A 302 -20.44 -24.60 -12.21
CA ASP A 302 -21.25 -23.38 -12.18
C ASP A 302 -21.30 -22.78 -10.77
N ILE A 303 -21.02 -21.48 -10.66
CA ILE A 303 -20.98 -20.73 -9.40
C ILE A 303 -22.35 -20.70 -8.71
N ASN A 304 -23.45 -20.66 -9.46
CA ASN A 304 -24.80 -20.70 -8.90
C ASN A 304 -25.10 -22.06 -8.26
N GLU A 305 -24.62 -23.16 -8.86
CA GLU A 305 -24.76 -24.48 -8.26
C GLU A 305 -23.91 -24.65 -6.98
N ILE A 306 -22.72 -24.04 -6.97
CA ILE A 306 -21.89 -23.93 -5.75
C ILE A 306 -22.65 -23.17 -4.66
N LYS A 307 -23.20 -21.99 -4.99
CA LYS A 307 -23.98 -21.17 -4.05
C LYS A 307 -25.17 -21.94 -3.47
N LYS A 308 -25.94 -22.63 -4.33
CA LYS A 308 -27.04 -23.50 -3.90
C LYS A 308 -26.56 -24.59 -2.95
N SER A 309 -25.42 -25.21 -3.23
CA SER A 309 -24.87 -26.25 -2.36
C SER A 309 -24.46 -25.72 -0.98
N LEU A 310 -23.98 -24.48 -0.88
CA LEU A 310 -23.58 -23.86 0.39
C LEU A 310 -24.80 -23.45 1.25
N LEU A 311 -25.86 -22.94 0.60
CA LEU A 311 -27.08 -22.48 1.27
C LEU A 311 -28.06 -23.62 1.58
N ASN A 312 -28.20 -24.58 0.66
CA ASN A 312 -29.17 -25.66 0.73
C ASN A 312 -28.54 -27.03 0.36
N PRO A 313 -27.55 -27.52 1.13
CA PRO A 313 -26.97 -28.84 0.92
C PRO A 313 -27.98 -29.96 1.23
N ASN A 314 -27.91 -31.05 0.47
CA ASN A 314 -28.56 -32.32 0.81
C ASN A 314 -27.83 -33.02 1.96
N LYS A 315 -26.50 -32.87 2.01
CA LYS A 315 -25.65 -33.46 3.05
C LYS A 315 -24.47 -32.56 3.36
N ILE A 316 -24.14 -32.45 4.65
CA ILE A 316 -22.90 -31.84 5.13
C ILE A 316 -22.05 -32.97 5.73
N LYS A 317 -20.78 -33.07 5.31
CA LYS A 317 -19.79 -33.99 5.90
C LYS A 317 -18.69 -33.19 6.57
N ARG A 318 -18.38 -33.51 7.82
CA ARG A 318 -17.26 -32.93 8.55
C ARG A 318 -16.04 -33.82 8.46
N SER A 319 -14.86 -33.23 8.37
CA SER A 319 -13.58 -33.93 8.33
C SER A 319 -12.46 -33.05 8.87
N ILE A 320 -11.42 -33.66 9.42
CA ILE A 320 -10.20 -32.96 9.85
C ILE A 320 -9.07 -33.42 8.95
N VAL A 321 -8.39 -32.48 8.30
CA VAL A 321 -7.25 -32.79 7.41
C VAL A 321 -6.12 -31.84 7.72
N LYS A 322 -4.98 -32.39 8.18
CA LYS A 322 -3.78 -31.61 8.58
C LYS A 322 -4.09 -30.54 9.65
N ASN A 323 -4.83 -30.90 10.69
CA ASN A 323 -5.30 -29.98 11.75
C ASN A 323 -6.25 -28.85 11.31
N GLU A 324 -6.76 -28.87 10.07
CA GLU A 324 -7.80 -27.94 9.62
C GLU A 324 -9.16 -28.65 9.63
N GLU A 325 -10.14 -28.08 10.33
CA GLU A 325 -11.52 -28.56 10.28
C GLU A 325 -12.19 -28.13 8.98
N ARG A 326 -12.86 -29.07 8.31
CA ARG A 326 -13.44 -28.86 6.98
C ARG A 326 -14.86 -29.38 6.90
N ASN A 327 -15.74 -28.57 6.31
CA ASN A 327 -17.08 -28.96 5.94
C ASN A 327 -17.18 -29.16 4.43
N GLN A 328 -17.74 -30.30 4.04
CA GLN A 328 -18.08 -30.60 2.65
C GLN A 328 -19.59 -30.57 2.47
N TYR A 329 -20.05 -29.58 1.71
CA TYR A 329 -21.43 -29.34 1.33
C TYR A 329 -21.73 -30.08 0.04
N ILE A 330 -22.76 -30.92 0.01
CA ILE A 330 -23.07 -31.80 -1.12
C ILE A 330 -24.54 -31.62 -1.48
N ASN A 331 -24.83 -31.29 -2.74
CA ASN A 331 -26.16 -31.36 -3.33
C ASN A 331 -26.20 -32.43 -4.45
N SER A 332 -27.24 -32.44 -5.29
CA SER A 332 -27.34 -33.40 -6.41
C SER A 332 -26.30 -33.14 -7.52
N ALA A 333 -25.89 -31.89 -7.72
CA ALA A 333 -25.03 -31.46 -8.83
C ALA A 333 -23.54 -31.37 -8.47
N VAL A 334 -23.21 -30.88 -7.27
CA VAL A 334 -21.86 -30.48 -6.88
C VAL A 334 -21.53 -30.87 -5.43
N LYS A 335 -20.23 -30.84 -5.14
CA LYS A 335 -19.70 -30.86 -3.78
C LYS A 335 -18.68 -29.74 -3.59
N VAL A 336 -18.78 -29.02 -2.49
CA VAL A 336 -17.96 -27.85 -2.16
C VAL A 336 -17.30 -28.08 -0.81
N THR A 337 -16.00 -27.84 -0.69
CA THR A 337 -15.22 -28.02 0.54
C THR A 337 -14.76 -26.68 1.07
N LEU A 338 -15.03 -26.42 2.35
CA LEU A 338 -14.78 -25.18 3.08
C LEU A 338 -13.91 -25.47 4.31
N ASP A 339 -12.94 -24.60 4.57
CA ASP A 339 -12.23 -24.48 5.85
C ASP A 339 -13.11 -23.71 6.85
N ILE A 340 -13.38 -24.30 8.01
CA ILE A 340 -14.31 -23.74 9.00
C ILE A 340 -13.69 -22.53 9.71
N ASP A 341 -12.43 -22.61 10.10
CA ASP A 341 -11.76 -21.61 10.95
C ASP A 341 -11.58 -20.29 10.21
N ARG A 342 -11.21 -20.37 8.93
CA ARG A 342 -11.00 -19.17 8.08
C ARG A 342 -12.22 -18.78 7.27
N GLY A 343 -13.20 -19.67 7.12
CA GLY A 343 -14.28 -19.49 6.15
C GLY A 343 -13.76 -19.48 4.71
N ARG A 344 -12.76 -20.33 4.42
CA ARG A 344 -12.06 -20.36 3.12
C ARG A 344 -12.59 -21.44 2.20
N LEU A 345 -13.00 -21.09 0.98
CA LEU A 345 -13.34 -22.07 -0.05
C LEU A 345 -12.07 -22.74 -0.61
N ILE A 346 -11.99 -24.07 -0.47
CA ILE A 346 -10.80 -24.86 -0.80
C ILE A 346 -10.94 -25.50 -2.19
N GLN A 347 -12.04 -26.20 -2.41
CA GLN A 347 -12.22 -27.03 -3.60
C GLN A 347 -13.70 -27.20 -3.94
N THR A 348 -14.00 -27.31 -5.23
CA THR A 348 -15.32 -27.73 -5.73
C THR A 348 -15.19 -28.79 -6.82
N SER A 349 -16.22 -29.58 -7.04
CA SER A 349 -16.31 -30.53 -8.16
C SER A 349 -17.76 -30.93 -8.43
N GLN A 350 -18.05 -31.28 -9.68
CA GLN A 350 -19.34 -31.89 -10.03
C GLN A 350 -19.43 -33.30 -9.44
N ASN A 351 -20.64 -33.68 -9.01
CA ASN A 351 -20.93 -35.06 -8.70
C ASN A 351 -21.04 -35.85 -10.00
N LYS A 352 -20.41 -37.03 -10.05
CA LYS A 352 -20.61 -37.95 -11.17
C LYS A 352 -22.09 -38.34 -11.18
N LYS A 353 -22.81 -38.06 -12.28
CA LYS A 353 -24.13 -38.66 -12.51
C LYS A 353 -23.94 -40.18 -12.38
N ARG A 354 -24.62 -40.80 -11.40
CA ARG A 354 -24.78 -42.26 -11.40
C ARG A 354 -25.49 -42.58 -12.71
N ARG A 355 -24.79 -43.30 -13.58
CA ARG A 355 -25.39 -43.88 -14.78
C ARG A 355 -26.45 -44.90 -14.38
#